data_AF-A8SDX0-F1
#
_entry.id   AF-A8SDX0-F1
#
_cell.length_a   1.000
_cell.length_b   1.000
_cell.length_c   1.000
_cell.angle_alpha   90.00
_cell.angle_beta   90.00
_cell.angle_gamma   90.00
#
_symmetry.space_group_name_H-M   'P 1'
#
loop_
_entity.id
_entity.type
_entity.pdbx_description
1 polymer ?
#
loop_
_entity_poly.entity_id
_entity_poly.type
_entity_poly.pdbx_seq_one_letter_code
_entity_poly.pdbx_strand_id
1 'polypeptide(L)' 'MYEVLRPYMDIAIANAKRLDKQNEGRKPSESAPGTKVYELVEMLKPYLK' A
#
# COMPACT_ATOMS: atom_id res chain seq x y z
N MET A 1 12.60 5.73 -11.43
CA MET A 1 11.27 5.21 -11.00
C MET A 1 10.90 5.74 -9.62
N TYR A 2 11.71 5.53 -8.58
CA TYR A 2 11.42 6.02 -7.22
C TYR A 2 11.14 7.53 -7.15
N GLU A 3 12.03 8.38 -7.64
CA GLU A 3 11.84 9.86 -7.62
C GLU A 3 10.56 10.33 -8.32
N VAL A 4 10.11 9.61 -9.35
CA VAL A 4 8.88 9.93 -10.09
C VAL A 4 7.64 9.55 -9.28
N LEU A 5 7.70 8.45 -8.53
CA LEU A 5 6.57 7.92 -7.77
C LEU A 5 6.50 8.48 -6.33
N ARG A 6 7.62 8.93 -5.78
CA ARG A 6 7.74 9.45 -4.42
C ARG A 6 6.72 10.56 -4.11
N PRO A 7 6.44 11.54 -4.99
CA PRO A 7 5.42 12.57 -4.73
C PRO A 7 4.00 12.01 -4.56
N TYR A 8 3.74 10.81 -5.09
CA TYR A 8 2.43 10.16 -5.07
C TYR A 8 2.30 9.11 -3.96
N MET A 9 3.31 8.95 -3.10
CA MET A 9 3.36 7.88 -2.10
C MET A 9 2.15 7.89 -1.16
N ASP A 10 1.69 9.06 -0.73
CA ASP A 10 0.53 9.18 0.16
C ASP A 10 -0.78 8.78 -0.51
N ILE A 11 -0.93 9.13 -1.78
CA ILE A 11 -2.09 8.72 -2.59
C ILE A 11 -2.07 7.21 -2.81
N ALA A 12 -0.90 6.63 -3.07
CA ALA A 12 -0.74 5.19 -3.24
C ALA A 12 -1.08 4.42 -1.95
N ILE A 13 -0.63 4.89 -0.79
CA ILE A 13 -0.98 4.31 0.52
C ILE A 13 -2.50 4.37 0.76
N ALA A 14 -3.13 5.53 0.52
CA ALA A 14 -4.58 5.69 0.70
C ALA A 14 -5.38 4.74 -0.21
N ASN A 15 -4.97 4.60 -1.47
CA ASN A 15 -5.61 3.68 -2.41
C ASN A 15 -5.46 2.21 -1.99
N ALA A 16 -4.27 1.83 -1.50
CA ALA A 16 -4.02 0.49 -1.01
C ALA A 16 -4.87 0.16 0.22
N LYS A 17 -5.00 1.09 1.18
CA LYS A 17 -5.92 0.93 2.34
C LYS A 17 -7.37 0.73 1.92
N ARG A 18 -7.85 1.51 0.93
CA ARG A 18 -9.21 1.35 0.40
C ARG A 18 -9.39 -0.03 -0.24
N LEU A 19 -8.38 -0.54 -0.93
CA LEU A 19 -8.42 -1.86 -1.54
C LEU A 19 -8.36 -2.99 -0.51
N ASP A 20 -7.53 -2.87 0.54
CA ASP A 20 -7.48 -3.86 1.63
C ASP A 20 -8.83 -3.96 2.36
N LYS A 21 -9.46 -2.82 2.62
CA LYS A 21 -10.82 -2.76 3.19
C LYS A 21 -11.87 -3.48 2.32
N GLN A 22 -11.74 -3.41 1.00
CA GLN A 22 -12.61 -4.14 0.08
C GLN A 22 -12.39 -5.66 0.09
N ASN A 23 -11.24 -6.11 0.62
CA ASN A 23 -10.91 -7.52 0.78
C ASN A 23 -11.15 -8.05 2.20
N GLU A 24 -11.73 -7.26 3.11
CA GLU A 24 -12.10 -7.73 4.45
C GLU A 24 -12.95 -9.01 4.37
N GLY A 25 -12.55 -10.03 5.14
CA GLY A 25 -13.22 -11.34 5.17
C GLY A 25 -12.85 -12.29 4.01
N ARG A 26 -12.08 -11.84 3.00
CA ARG A 26 -11.55 -12.72 1.95
C ARG A 26 -10.27 -13.40 2.41
N LYS A 27 -10.00 -14.59 1.88
CA LYS A 27 -8.70 -15.25 2.10
C LYS A 27 -7.60 -14.48 1.37
N PRO A 28 -6.35 -14.54 1.85
CA PRO A 28 -5.21 -13.95 1.13
C PRO A 28 -5.07 -14.46 -0.31
N SER A 29 -5.42 -15.73 -0.57
CA SER A 29 -5.43 -16.32 -1.92
C SER A 29 -6.50 -15.74 -2.85
N GLU A 30 -7.54 -15.10 -2.28
CA GLU A 30 -8.66 -14.48 -2.99
C GLU A 30 -8.49 -12.96 -3.11
N SER A 31 -7.40 -12.43 -2.54
CA SER A 31 -7.00 -11.03 -2.63
C SER A 31 -5.87 -10.90 -3.66
N ALA A 32 -5.85 -9.81 -4.43
CA ALA A 32 -4.73 -9.58 -5.34
C ALA A 32 -3.41 -9.49 -4.55
N PRO A 33 -2.29 -10.04 -5.07
CA PRO A 33 -1.00 -9.93 -4.40
C PRO A 33 -0.64 -8.45 -4.17
N GLY A 34 -0.16 -8.14 -2.97
CA GLY A 34 0.37 -6.81 -2.66
C GLY A 34 -0.63 -5.81 -2.06
N THR A 35 -1.87 -6.20 -1.77
CA THR A 35 -2.87 -5.32 -1.12
C THR A 35 -2.44 -4.80 0.26
N LYS A 36 -1.52 -5.50 0.93
CA LYS A 36 -0.97 -5.14 2.25
C LYS A 36 0.44 -4.52 2.23
N VAL A 37 1.05 -4.34 1.06
CA VAL A 37 2.42 -3.76 0.97
C VAL A 37 2.49 -2.33 1.53
N TYR A 38 1.36 -1.62 1.57
CA TYR A 38 1.28 -0.31 2.19
C TYR A 38 1.68 -0.32 3.68
N GLU A 39 1.48 -1.43 4.40
CA GLU A 39 1.86 -1.54 5.83
C GLU A 39 3.38 -1.39 5.99
N LEU A 40 4.15 -2.06 5.11
CA LEU A 40 5.59 -1.93 5.07
C LEU A 40 6.03 -0.53 4.63
N VAL A 41 5.40 0.03 3.60
CA VAL A 41 5.74 1.37 3.10
C VAL A 41 5.44 2.43 4.17
N GLU A 42 4.34 2.33 4.92
CA GLU A 42 4.02 3.23 6.02
C GLU A 42 5.04 3.15 7.16
N MET A 43 5.43 1.93 7.54
CA MET A 43 6.49 1.72 8.55
C MET A 43 7.80 2.36 8.13
N LEU A 44 8.17 2.24 6.85
CA LEU A 44 9.44 2.74 6.33
C LEU A 44 9.41 4.22 5.96
N LYS A 45 8.24 4.83 5.74
CA LYS A 45 8.06 6.23 5.32
C LYS A 45 8.92 7.23 6.12
N PRO A 46 9.07 7.15 7.46
CA PRO A 46 9.91 8.06 8.23
C PRO A 46 11.41 8.02 7.87
N TYR A 47 11.86 6.92 7.27
CA TYR A 47 13.27 6.68 6.90
C TYR A 47 13.58 7.07 5.44
N LEU A 48 12.55 7.31 4.61
CA LEU A 48 12.67 7.57 3.18
C LEU A 48 12.91 9.06 2.83
N LYS A 49 13.84 9.70 3.55
CA LYS A 49 14.22 11.12 3.34
C LYS A 49 14.71 11.42 1.94
#